data_AF-A0ABD5XDT1-F1
#
_entry.id   AF-A0ABD5XDT1-F1
#
_cell.length_a   1.000
_cell.length_b   1.000
_cell.length_c   1.000
_cell.angle_alpha   90.00
_cell.angle_beta   90.00
_cell.angle_gamma   90.00
#
_symmetry.space_group_name_H-M   'P 1'
#
loop_
_entity.id
_entity.type
_entity.pdbx_description
1 polymer ?
#
loop_
_entity_poly.entity_id
_entity_poly.type
_entity_poly.pdbx_seq_one_letter_code
_entity_poly.pdbx_strand_id
1 'polypeptide(L)'
;MREITLTEDEKERAKSSAEYNEKQLRRKYDQEYFEEIPDEKVPTVLFGKALDHEFLAKYSLFEGKIEQAREHFQQYIEAFVQNCEKVVVTDGVEGGIVLVPLKLRNALYAALILEDETEIERLTTKILDLPREVEFPWEGVDEMIAFDEEEYHQAKIIAMLVRGETEDLSSHLDVTNELREEKDGLAARYLTGIDTFANGILEEDEATIEAGITTTLNAHHNDTHQHEKRDIEGLMMSLEATGHYKLAHRHGFDVRLDSPYIPDSVHE
;
A
#
# COMPACT_ATOMS: atom_id res chain seq x y z
N MET A 1 2.63 22.54 14.16
CA MET A 1 2.13 21.77 13.00
C MET A 1 1.33 22.70 12.10
N ARG A 2 1.50 22.61 10.78
CA ARG A 2 0.56 23.23 9.83
C ARG A 2 -0.49 22.17 9.51
N GLU A 3 -1.74 22.50 9.75
CA GLU A 3 -2.91 21.72 9.35
C GLU A 3 -2.87 21.54 7.83
N ILE A 4 -2.91 20.28 7.36
CA ILE A 4 -3.02 19.97 5.93
C ILE A 4 -4.52 19.88 5.65
N THR A 5 -5.13 20.93 5.12
CA THR A 5 -6.57 20.95 4.82
C THR A 5 -6.76 20.98 3.31
N LEU A 6 -7.56 20.04 2.77
CA LEU A 6 -8.00 20.13 1.37
C LEU A 6 -8.97 21.31 1.21
N THR A 7 -8.76 22.10 0.15
CA THR A 7 -9.73 23.10 -0.29
C THR A 7 -11.00 22.44 -0.82
N GLU A 8 -12.14 23.15 -0.78
CA GLU A 8 -13.40 22.63 -1.36
C GLU A 8 -13.25 22.28 -2.85
N ASP A 9 -12.48 23.07 -3.59
CA ASP A 9 -12.14 22.79 -4.99
C ASP A 9 -11.34 21.49 -5.17
N GLU A 10 -10.50 21.11 -4.20
CA GLU A 10 -9.73 19.86 -4.23
C GLU A 10 -10.62 18.66 -3.86
N LYS A 11 -11.51 18.82 -2.89
CA LYS A 11 -12.51 17.80 -2.54
C LYS A 11 -13.46 17.54 -3.71
N GLU A 12 -13.96 18.58 -4.38
CA GLU A 12 -14.86 18.46 -5.53
C GLU A 12 -14.15 17.83 -6.74
N ARG A 13 -12.86 18.12 -6.93
CA ARG A 13 -12.01 17.47 -7.94
C ARG A 13 -11.77 15.99 -7.64
N ALA A 14 -11.44 15.64 -6.40
CA ALA A 14 -11.26 14.25 -5.97
C ALA A 14 -12.53 13.44 -6.23
N LYS A 15 -13.68 13.96 -5.81
CA LYS A 15 -15.00 13.34 -6.02
C LYS A 15 -15.36 13.19 -7.50
N SER A 16 -15.37 14.28 -8.27
CA SER A 16 -15.76 14.27 -9.69
C SER A 16 -14.90 13.32 -10.52
N SER A 17 -13.62 13.23 -10.17
CA SER A 17 -12.68 12.43 -10.92
C SER A 17 -12.69 10.96 -10.51
N ALA A 18 -12.99 10.67 -9.24
CA ALA A 18 -13.24 9.30 -8.82
C ALA A 18 -14.53 8.73 -9.41
N GLU A 19 -15.61 9.53 -9.51
CA GLU A 19 -16.83 9.16 -10.23
C GLU A 19 -16.56 8.89 -11.73
N TYR A 20 -15.70 9.70 -12.36
CA TYR A 20 -15.28 9.49 -13.75
C TYR A 20 -14.51 8.18 -13.93
N ASN A 21 -13.53 7.91 -13.06
CA ASN A 21 -12.72 6.68 -13.10
C ASN A 21 -13.57 5.45 -12.82
N GLU A 22 -14.46 5.47 -11.82
CA GLU A 22 -15.41 4.39 -11.55
C GLU A 22 -16.24 4.07 -12.81
N LYS A 23 -16.73 5.10 -13.50
CA LYS A 23 -17.52 4.93 -14.73
C LYS A 23 -16.69 4.34 -15.88
N GLN A 24 -15.42 4.71 -16.00
CA GLN A 24 -14.52 4.13 -17.01
C GLN A 24 -14.19 2.67 -16.68
N LEU A 25 -13.92 2.37 -15.41
CA LEU A 25 -13.69 1.00 -14.94
C LEU A 25 -14.92 0.13 -15.20
N ARG A 26 -16.12 0.56 -14.80
CA ARG A 26 -17.36 -0.19 -15.09
C ARG A 26 -17.53 -0.47 -16.58
N ARG A 27 -17.26 0.51 -17.46
CA ARG A 27 -17.31 0.31 -18.92
C ARG A 27 -16.28 -0.70 -19.41
N LYS A 28 -15.05 -0.66 -18.87
CA LYS A 28 -14.00 -1.64 -19.16
C LYS A 28 -14.41 -3.03 -18.71
N TYR A 29 -14.97 -3.16 -17.51
CA TYR A 29 -15.51 -4.43 -16.99
C TYR A 29 -16.69 -4.95 -17.83
N ASP A 30 -17.55 -4.08 -18.34
CA ASP A 30 -18.67 -4.46 -19.19
C ASP A 30 -18.25 -4.82 -20.64
N GLN A 31 -17.10 -4.32 -21.12
CA GLN A 31 -16.63 -4.51 -22.51
C GLN A 31 -15.54 -5.59 -22.69
N GLU A 32 -14.61 -5.77 -21.75
CA GLU A 32 -13.39 -6.58 -21.97
C GLU A 32 -13.45 -8.03 -21.42
N TYR A 33 -14.45 -8.41 -20.63
CA TYR A 33 -14.47 -9.73 -19.94
C TYR A 33 -15.14 -10.89 -20.68
N PHE A 34 -15.49 -10.73 -21.96
CA PHE A 34 -16.14 -11.77 -22.75
C PHE A 34 -15.26 -12.41 -23.84
N GLU A 35 -13.98 -12.04 -23.94
CA GLU A 35 -13.02 -12.68 -24.85
C GLU A 35 -12.01 -13.53 -24.04
N GLU A 36 -11.62 -14.69 -24.59
CA GLU A 36 -10.59 -15.55 -23.98
C GLU A 36 -9.28 -14.77 -23.88
N ILE A 37 -8.86 -14.45 -22.65
CA ILE A 37 -7.58 -13.81 -22.36
C ILE A 37 -6.48 -14.86 -22.62
N PRO A 38 -5.48 -14.58 -23.48
CA PRO A 38 -4.35 -15.48 -23.65
C PRO A 38 -3.66 -15.76 -22.30
N ASP A 39 -3.29 -17.01 -22.03
CA ASP A 39 -2.72 -17.44 -20.73
C ASP A 39 -1.52 -16.58 -20.29
N GLU A 40 -0.68 -16.16 -21.23
CA GLU A 40 0.47 -15.27 -21.02
C GLU A 40 0.10 -13.82 -20.60
N LYS A 41 -1.15 -13.39 -20.81
CA LYS A 41 -1.62 -12.04 -20.42
C LYS A 41 -2.46 -12.06 -19.15
N VAL A 42 -2.82 -13.24 -18.64
CA VAL A 42 -3.61 -13.41 -17.41
C VAL A 42 -3.00 -12.68 -16.22
N PRO A 43 -1.68 -12.74 -15.94
CA PRO A 43 -1.08 -12.02 -14.81
C PRO A 43 -1.22 -10.50 -14.92
N THR A 44 -1.03 -9.95 -16.12
CA THR A 44 -1.14 -8.48 -16.36
C THR A 44 -2.58 -8.00 -16.18
N VAL A 45 -3.56 -8.75 -16.69
CA VAL A 45 -4.98 -8.40 -16.54
C VAL A 45 -5.41 -8.49 -15.08
N LEU A 46 -5.04 -9.57 -14.39
CA LEU A 46 -5.37 -9.74 -12.97
C LEU A 46 -4.69 -8.67 -12.09
N PHE A 47 -3.48 -8.24 -12.44
CA PHE A 47 -2.81 -7.14 -11.77
C PHE A 47 -3.55 -5.80 -11.95
N GLY A 48 -3.94 -5.48 -13.20
CA GLY A 48 -4.76 -4.31 -13.49
C GLY A 48 -6.07 -4.31 -12.71
N LYS A 49 -6.76 -5.46 -12.63
CA LYS A 49 -7.99 -5.58 -11.84
C LYS A 49 -7.77 -5.29 -10.37
N ALA A 50 -6.67 -5.80 -9.83
CA ALA A 50 -6.39 -5.65 -8.43
C ALA A 50 -6.15 -4.15 -8.12
N LEU A 51 -5.35 -3.44 -8.92
CA LEU A 51 -5.22 -1.98 -8.78
C LEU A 51 -6.55 -1.22 -8.90
N ASP A 52 -7.41 -1.63 -9.84
CA ASP A 52 -8.76 -1.05 -9.97
C ASP A 52 -9.58 -1.23 -8.67
N HIS A 53 -9.46 -2.38 -8.01
CA HIS A 53 -10.12 -2.64 -6.73
C HIS A 53 -9.49 -1.86 -5.56
N GLU A 54 -8.17 -1.65 -5.55
CA GLU A 54 -7.51 -0.76 -4.59
C GLU A 54 -8.08 0.66 -4.69
N PHE A 55 -8.17 1.18 -5.92
CA PHE A 55 -8.74 2.48 -6.23
C PHE A 55 -10.17 2.60 -5.71
N LEU A 56 -11.02 1.64 -6.09
CA LEU A 56 -12.45 1.66 -5.74
C LEU A 56 -12.67 1.54 -4.22
N ALA A 57 -11.81 0.81 -3.51
CA ALA A 57 -11.85 0.72 -2.06
C ALA A 57 -11.51 2.05 -1.38
N LYS A 58 -10.40 2.69 -1.78
CA LYS A 58 -10.00 4.02 -1.29
C LYS A 58 -11.10 5.05 -1.54
N TYR A 59 -11.69 5.05 -2.73
CA TYR A 59 -12.81 5.93 -3.07
C TYR A 59 -14.05 5.66 -2.21
N SER A 60 -14.40 4.39 -2.02
CA SER A 60 -15.57 4.02 -1.23
C SER A 60 -15.41 4.47 0.23
N LEU A 61 -14.22 4.34 0.82
CA LEU A 61 -13.94 4.88 2.15
C LEU A 61 -13.99 6.40 2.20
N PHE A 62 -13.43 7.08 1.20
CA PHE A 62 -13.53 8.54 1.07
C PHE A 62 -15.00 9.02 1.05
N GLU A 63 -15.89 8.26 0.40
CA GLU A 63 -17.34 8.54 0.38
C GLU A 63 -18.11 7.98 1.60
N GLY A 64 -17.43 7.42 2.61
CA GLY A 64 -18.04 6.83 3.80
C GLY A 64 -18.82 5.53 3.55
N LYS A 65 -18.61 4.87 2.41
CA LYS A 65 -19.29 3.62 2.02
C LYS A 65 -18.50 2.40 2.47
N ILE A 66 -18.51 2.14 3.78
CA ILE A 66 -17.69 1.11 4.43
C ILE A 66 -17.87 -0.29 3.83
N GLU A 67 -19.11 -0.75 3.64
CA GLU A 67 -19.35 -2.10 3.10
C GLU A 67 -18.83 -2.25 1.66
N GLN A 68 -18.97 -1.23 0.82
CA GLN A 68 -18.43 -1.25 -0.55
C GLN A 68 -16.90 -1.22 -0.55
N ALA A 69 -16.31 -0.43 0.34
CA ALA A 69 -14.87 -0.43 0.52
C ALA A 69 -14.34 -1.79 0.97
N ARG A 70 -15.05 -2.45 1.88
CA ARG A 70 -14.74 -3.81 2.34
C ARG A 70 -14.77 -4.81 1.19
N GLU A 71 -15.84 -4.81 0.39
CA GLU A 71 -15.94 -5.68 -0.78
C GLU A 71 -14.77 -5.46 -1.76
N HIS A 72 -14.44 -4.19 -2.06
CA HIS A 72 -13.35 -3.87 -2.97
C HIS A 72 -11.96 -4.19 -2.41
N PHE A 73 -11.69 -3.92 -1.13
CA PHE A 73 -10.43 -4.32 -0.52
C PHE A 73 -10.29 -5.84 -0.44
N GLN A 74 -11.38 -6.58 -0.21
CA GLN A 74 -11.34 -8.04 -0.23
C GLN A 74 -11.04 -8.57 -1.64
N GLN A 75 -11.63 -7.98 -2.68
CA GLN A 75 -11.30 -8.29 -4.08
C GLN A 75 -9.86 -7.93 -4.45
N TYR A 76 -9.35 -6.80 -3.96
CA TYR A 76 -7.94 -6.39 -4.09
C TYR A 76 -7.02 -7.44 -3.47
N ILE A 77 -7.24 -7.80 -2.20
CA ILE A 77 -6.44 -8.79 -1.47
C ILE A 77 -6.50 -10.15 -2.18
N GLU A 78 -7.67 -10.63 -2.56
CA GLU A 78 -7.83 -11.92 -3.23
C GLU A 78 -7.11 -11.94 -4.58
N ALA A 79 -7.31 -10.92 -5.42
CA ALA A 79 -6.66 -10.83 -6.72
C ALA A 79 -5.13 -10.78 -6.57
N PHE A 80 -4.61 -9.99 -5.62
CA PHE A 80 -3.16 -9.90 -5.40
C PHE A 80 -2.56 -11.18 -4.83
N VAL A 81 -3.19 -11.80 -3.84
CA VAL A 81 -2.67 -13.02 -3.24
C VAL A 81 -2.67 -14.17 -4.24
N GLN A 82 -3.73 -14.30 -5.04
CA GLN A 82 -3.77 -15.26 -6.15
C GLN A 82 -2.70 -14.97 -7.22
N ASN A 83 -2.43 -13.70 -7.53
CA ASN A 83 -1.38 -13.33 -8.48
C ASN A 83 0.02 -13.61 -7.94
N CYS A 84 0.28 -13.34 -6.67
CA CYS A 84 1.57 -13.64 -6.02
C CYS A 84 1.85 -15.15 -5.97
N GLU A 85 0.82 -15.99 -5.90
CA GLU A 85 0.94 -17.46 -6.00
C GLU A 85 1.18 -17.95 -7.42
N LYS A 86 0.75 -17.16 -8.41
CA LYS A 86 0.79 -17.50 -9.84
C LYS A 86 1.90 -16.77 -10.58
N VAL A 87 2.92 -16.23 -9.92
CA VAL A 87 4.07 -15.59 -10.58
C VAL A 87 4.83 -16.64 -11.39
N VAL A 88 4.32 -16.85 -12.60
CA VAL A 88 4.95 -17.44 -13.76
C VAL A 88 5.43 -16.24 -14.56
N VAL A 89 6.75 -16.08 -14.65
CA VAL A 89 7.39 -15.09 -15.52
C VAL A 89 6.96 -15.42 -16.95
N THR A 90 6.22 -14.53 -17.58
CA THR A 90 5.87 -14.65 -18.99
C THR A 90 6.99 -14.04 -19.80
N ASP A 91 7.71 -14.88 -20.55
CA ASP A 91 8.72 -14.45 -21.51
C ASP A 91 8.18 -13.32 -22.41
N GLY A 92 8.94 -12.25 -22.54
CA GLY A 92 8.80 -11.31 -23.67
C GLY A 92 8.00 -10.03 -23.45
N VAL A 93 7.69 -9.64 -22.21
CA VAL A 93 7.24 -8.26 -21.92
C VAL A 93 8.34 -7.53 -21.15
N GLU A 94 9.12 -6.72 -21.86
CA GLU A 94 9.94 -5.67 -21.26
C GLU A 94 9.05 -4.84 -20.30
N GLY A 95 9.27 -4.95 -18.99
CA GLY A 95 8.59 -4.11 -17.98
C GLY A 95 7.79 -4.81 -16.88
N GLY A 96 7.81 -6.14 -16.76
CA GLY A 96 7.06 -6.87 -15.74
C GLY A 96 7.78 -7.11 -14.40
N ILE A 97 8.33 -6.08 -13.75
CA ILE A 97 8.85 -6.24 -12.38
C ILE A 97 7.65 -6.33 -11.44
N VAL A 98 7.34 -7.53 -10.94
CA VAL A 98 6.33 -7.70 -9.91
C VAL A 98 6.95 -7.25 -8.58
N LEU A 99 6.55 -6.05 -8.13
CA LEU A 99 6.87 -5.49 -6.80
C LEU A 99 6.13 -6.25 -5.70
N VAL A 100 6.38 -7.56 -5.56
CA VAL A 100 5.67 -8.46 -4.64
C VAL A 100 5.67 -7.91 -3.20
N PRO A 101 6.79 -7.42 -2.63
CA PRO A 101 6.79 -6.93 -1.26
C PRO A 101 5.91 -5.70 -1.04
N LEU A 102 5.99 -4.68 -1.91
CA LEU A 102 5.12 -3.51 -1.84
C LEU A 102 3.64 -3.89 -1.87
N LYS A 103 3.26 -4.80 -2.77
CA LYS A 103 1.87 -5.18 -2.93
C LYS A 103 1.35 -5.99 -1.75
N LEU A 104 2.15 -6.90 -1.20
CA LEU A 104 1.81 -7.60 0.03
C LEU A 104 1.68 -6.64 1.22
N ARG A 105 2.59 -5.66 1.34
CA ARG A 105 2.49 -4.60 2.36
C ARG A 105 1.19 -3.79 2.20
N ASN A 106 0.85 -3.37 0.99
CA ASN A 106 -0.38 -2.61 0.74
C ASN A 106 -1.64 -3.46 1.00
N ALA A 107 -1.61 -4.75 0.67
CA ALA A 107 -2.66 -5.70 1.08
C ALA A 107 -2.77 -5.81 2.61
N LEU A 108 -1.64 -5.85 3.32
CA LEU A 108 -1.65 -5.88 4.78
C LEU A 108 -2.24 -4.59 5.37
N TYR A 109 -1.92 -3.41 4.82
CA TYR A 109 -2.57 -2.17 5.22
C TYR A 109 -4.07 -2.18 4.94
N ALA A 110 -4.52 -2.69 3.79
CA ALA A 110 -5.95 -2.85 3.50
C ALA A 110 -6.63 -3.76 4.54
N ALA A 111 -6.00 -4.89 4.90
CA ALA A 111 -6.51 -5.80 5.92
C ALA A 111 -6.58 -5.15 7.31
N LEU A 112 -5.57 -4.34 7.68
CA LEU A 112 -5.58 -3.54 8.91
C LEU A 112 -6.71 -2.52 8.95
N ILE A 113 -6.98 -1.85 7.82
CA ILE A 113 -8.08 -0.88 7.70
C ILE A 113 -9.45 -1.56 7.83
N LEU A 114 -9.59 -2.78 7.29
CA LEU A 114 -10.81 -3.58 7.41
C LEU A 114 -10.96 -4.30 8.75
N GLU A 115 -9.91 -4.31 9.57
CA GLU A 115 -9.81 -5.08 10.81
C GLU A 115 -10.11 -6.57 10.60
N ASP A 116 -9.69 -7.11 9.45
CA ASP A 116 -9.86 -8.52 9.11
C ASP A 116 -8.69 -9.34 9.68
N GLU A 117 -8.85 -9.83 10.92
CA GLU A 117 -7.83 -10.63 11.61
C GLU A 117 -7.37 -11.87 10.82
N THR A 118 -8.24 -12.45 9.99
CA THR A 118 -7.88 -13.64 9.20
C THR A 118 -6.91 -13.25 8.09
N GLU A 119 -7.21 -12.16 7.38
CA GLU A 119 -6.33 -11.65 6.32
C GLU A 119 -5.06 -11.01 6.89
N ILE A 120 -5.14 -10.32 8.03
CA ILE A 120 -3.98 -9.79 8.75
C ILE A 120 -2.98 -10.92 9.05
N GLU A 121 -3.44 -12.02 9.67
CA GLU A 121 -2.56 -13.15 10.00
C GLU A 121 -2.00 -13.82 8.75
N ARG A 122 -2.84 -14.03 7.73
CA ARG A 122 -2.44 -14.66 6.47
C ARG A 122 -1.36 -13.86 5.74
N LEU A 123 -1.57 -12.55 5.59
CA LEU A 123 -0.65 -11.65 4.89
C LEU A 123 0.63 -11.44 5.69
N THR A 124 0.52 -11.28 7.02
CA THR A 124 1.68 -11.19 7.93
C THR A 124 2.56 -12.41 7.80
N THR A 125 1.99 -13.62 7.90
CA THR A 125 2.73 -14.88 7.71
C THR A 125 3.40 -14.90 6.35
N LYS A 126 2.67 -14.59 5.27
CA LYS A 126 3.19 -14.62 3.90
C LYS A 126 4.35 -13.64 3.69
N ILE A 127 4.28 -12.45 4.28
CA ILE A 127 5.37 -11.46 4.23
C ILE A 127 6.58 -11.96 5.01
N LEU A 128 6.39 -12.50 6.22
CA LEU A 128 7.49 -13.00 7.04
C LEU A 128 8.15 -14.25 6.45
N ASP A 129 7.40 -15.09 5.75
CA ASP A 129 7.91 -16.26 5.03
C ASP A 129 8.53 -15.91 3.66
N LEU A 130 8.35 -14.68 3.18
CA LEU A 130 8.92 -14.24 1.91
C LEU A 130 10.46 -14.33 1.98
N PRO A 131 11.11 -15.14 1.13
CA PRO A 131 12.57 -15.20 1.13
C PRO A 131 13.15 -13.90 0.57
N ARG A 132 14.36 -13.55 1.03
CA ARG A 132 15.11 -12.38 0.50
C ARG A 132 15.54 -12.59 -0.96
N GLU A 133 15.93 -13.81 -1.29
CA GLU A 133 16.33 -14.21 -2.64
C GLU A 133 15.29 -15.19 -3.18
N VAL A 134 14.66 -14.84 -4.31
CA VAL A 134 13.81 -15.78 -5.05
C VAL A 134 14.63 -16.29 -6.24
N GLU A 135 15.15 -17.52 -6.13
CA GLU A 135 15.73 -18.21 -7.28
C GLU A 135 14.60 -18.56 -8.26
N PHE A 136 14.57 -17.90 -9.42
CA PHE A 136 13.67 -18.29 -10.49
C PHE A 136 14.34 -19.36 -11.38
N PRO A 137 13.63 -20.44 -11.73
CA PRO A 137 14.21 -21.61 -12.39
C PRO A 137 14.51 -21.43 -13.90
N TRP A 138 14.73 -20.20 -14.38
CA TRP A 138 14.84 -19.91 -15.82
C TRP A 138 16.25 -19.46 -16.22
N GLU A 139 16.90 -20.23 -17.09
CA GLU A 139 18.14 -19.81 -17.75
C GLU A 139 17.85 -18.67 -18.75
N GLY A 140 18.47 -17.51 -18.58
CA GLY A 140 18.43 -16.40 -19.56
C GLY A 140 17.71 -15.13 -19.11
N VAL A 141 17.16 -15.09 -17.90
CA VAL A 141 16.78 -13.83 -17.24
C VAL A 141 18.03 -13.29 -16.52
N ASP A 142 18.98 -12.74 -17.28
CA ASP A 142 20.22 -12.15 -16.75
C ASP A 142 19.98 -10.80 -16.03
N GLU A 143 18.78 -10.24 -16.14
CA GLU A 143 18.37 -9.07 -15.38
C GLU A 143 17.55 -9.55 -14.18
N MET A 144 18.23 -9.64 -13.02
CA MET A 144 17.63 -9.67 -11.70
C MET A 144 16.26 -9.00 -11.74
N ILE A 145 15.19 -9.76 -11.50
CA ILE A 145 13.92 -9.16 -11.09
C ILE A 145 14.29 -8.26 -9.93
N ALA A 146 14.14 -6.94 -10.10
CA ALA A 146 14.47 -5.98 -9.08
C ALA A 146 13.48 -6.22 -7.92
N PHE A 147 13.88 -7.10 -7.01
CA PHE A 147 13.39 -7.06 -5.65
C PHE A 147 13.79 -5.69 -5.15
N ASP A 148 12.84 -4.76 -5.08
CA ASP A 148 13.14 -3.48 -4.49
C ASP A 148 13.42 -3.76 -3.01
N GLU A 149 14.71 -3.75 -2.67
CA GLU A 149 15.21 -4.09 -1.33
C GLU A 149 14.54 -3.18 -0.30
N GLU A 150 14.25 -1.93 -0.69
CA GLU A 150 13.49 -0.97 0.10
C GLU A 150 12.12 -1.54 0.49
N GLU A 151 11.33 -1.96 -0.50
CA GLU A 151 9.98 -2.45 -0.31
C GLU A 151 9.95 -3.76 0.47
N TYR A 152 10.95 -4.62 0.27
CA TYR A 152 11.12 -5.86 1.04
C TYR A 152 11.30 -5.57 2.53
N HIS A 153 12.27 -4.72 2.88
CA HIS A 153 12.53 -4.41 4.28
C HIS A 153 11.35 -3.65 4.92
N GLN A 154 10.72 -2.72 4.19
CA GLN A 154 9.50 -2.05 4.64
C GLN A 154 8.36 -3.03 4.92
N ALA A 155 8.10 -3.99 4.02
CA ALA A 155 7.05 -5.00 4.23
C ALA A 155 7.33 -5.85 5.49
N LYS A 156 8.59 -6.29 5.67
CA LYS A 156 9.01 -7.06 6.85
C LYS A 156 8.81 -6.27 8.14
N ILE A 157 9.23 -5.01 8.19
CA ILE A 157 9.05 -4.12 9.36
C ILE A 157 7.58 -4.08 9.79
N ILE A 158 6.67 -3.84 8.83
CA ILE A 158 5.24 -3.75 9.15
C ILE A 158 4.66 -5.08 9.62
N ALA A 159 4.99 -6.18 8.94
CA ALA A 159 4.52 -7.51 9.34
C ALA A 159 5.03 -7.91 10.74
N MET A 160 6.28 -7.60 11.04
CA MET A 160 6.89 -7.83 12.36
C MET A 160 6.19 -7.01 13.45
N LEU A 161 5.91 -5.73 13.20
CA LEU A 161 5.15 -4.88 14.11
C LEU A 161 3.75 -5.45 14.37
N VAL A 162 3.03 -5.83 13.30
CA VAL A 162 1.69 -6.44 13.41
C VAL A 162 1.68 -7.69 14.31
N ARG A 163 2.71 -8.53 14.21
CA ARG A 163 2.84 -9.74 15.03
C ARG A 163 3.40 -9.46 16.44
N GLY A 164 3.99 -8.30 16.67
CA GLY A 164 4.71 -7.96 17.90
C GLY A 164 6.08 -8.65 18.00
N GLU A 165 6.66 -9.07 16.88
CA GLU A 165 7.98 -9.71 16.82
C GLU A 165 9.06 -8.64 16.64
N THR A 166 9.80 -8.31 17.70
CA THR A 166 10.81 -7.22 17.66
C THR A 166 12.25 -7.71 17.53
N GLU A 167 12.51 -9.03 17.63
CA GLU A 167 13.86 -9.59 17.77
C GLU A 167 14.78 -9.28 16.57
N ASP A 168 14.23 -9.21 15.35
CA ASP A 168 15.01 -8.90 14.14
C ASP A 168 14.68 -7.51 13.55
N LEU A 169 13.81 -6.74 14.20
CA LEU A 169 13.26 -5.51 13.62
C LEU A 169 14.36 -4.46 13.40
N SER A 170 15.32 -4.37 14.33
CA SER A 170 16.48 -3.48 14.23
C SER A 170 17.31 -3.74 12.97
N SER A 171 17.48 -5.00 12.57
CA SER A 171 18.25 -5.34 11.36
C SER A 171 17.58 -4.82 10.09
N HIS A 172 16.25 -4.85 10.02
CA HIS A 172 15.52 -4.28 8.89
C HIS A 172 15.51 -2.75 8.92
N LEU A 173 15.47 -2.15 10.12
CA LEU A 173 15.59 -0.70 10.31
C LEU A 173 16.98 -0.19 9.91
N ASP A 174 18.05 -0.92 10.21
CA ASP A 174 19.41 -0.54 9.81
C ASP A 174 19.54 -0.51 8.28
N VAL A 175 19.02 -1.51 7.57
CA VAL A 175 19.05 -1.55 6.10
C VAL A 175 18.22 -0.43 5.49
N THR A 176 17.03 -0.16 6.01
CA THR A 176 16.19 0.96 5.52
C THR A 176 16.82 2.32 5.78
N ASN A 177 17.52 2.49 6.90
CA ASN A 177 18.33 3.68 7.18
C ASN A 177 19.47 3.85 6.17
N GLU A 178 20.21 2.79 5.84
CA GLU A 178 21.28 2.81 4.82
C GLU A 178 20.71 3.19 3.45
N LEU A 179 19.63 2.52 3.02
CA LEU A 179 18.97 2.80 1.74
C LEU A 179 18.42 4.24 1.68
N ARG A 180 17.95 4.79 2.80
CA ARG A 180 17.49 6.18 2.87
C ARG A 180 18.60 7.17 2.55
N GLU A 181 19.83 6.93 2.98
CA GLU A 181 20.97 7.82 2.69
C GLU A 181 21.34 7.86 1.20
N GLU A 182 20.97 6.82 0.45
CA GLU A 182 21.20 6.70 -0.99
C GLU A 182 20.06 7.27 -1.84
N LYS A 183 18.93 7.61 -1.22
CA LYS A 183 17.69 8.02 -1.89
C LYS A 183 17.45 9.51 -1.70
N ASP A 184 16.88 10.14 -2.72
CA ASP A 184 16.42 11.52 -2.69
C ASP A 184 14.89 11.60 -2.83
N GLY A 185 14.33 12.74 -2.44
CA GLY A 185 12.95 13.09 -2.78
C GLY A 185 11.90 12.27 -2.02
N LEU A 186 11.02 11.59 -2.75
CA LEU A 186 9.81 10.97 -2.21
C LEU A 186 10.09 9.64 -1.50
N ALA A 187 10.92 8.77 -2.10
CA ALA A 187 11.27 7.46 -1.53
C ALA A 187 11.93 7.61 -0.15
N ALA A 188 12.90 8.53 -0.01
CA ALA A 188 13.54 8.84 1.27
C ALA A 188 12.54 9.28 2.35
N ARG A 189 11.46 9.99 1.97
CA ARG A 189 10.42 10.43 2.93
C ARG A 189 9.52 9.29 3.38
N TYR A 190 9.14 8.38 2.48
CA TYR A 190 8.37 7.19 2.86
C TYR A 190 9.17 6.28 3.79
N LEU A 191 10.44 6.04 3.48
CA LEU A 191 11.38 5.36 4.38
C LEU A 191 11.45 6.02 5.75
N THR A 192 11.69 7.33 5.80
CA THR A 192 11.73 8.09 7.05
C THR A 192 10.44 7.93 7.87
N GLY A 193 9.28 7.93 7.21
CA GLY A 193 7.99 7.77 7.88
C GLY A 193 7.83 6.40 8.53
N ILE A 194 8.19 5.32 7.81
CA ILE A 194 8.15 3.95 8.34
C ILE A 194 9.15 3.76 9.47
N ASP A 195 10.39 4.21 9.31
CA ASP A 195 11.43 4.08 10.33
C ASP A 195 11.04 4.81 11.62
N THR A 196 10.55 6.05 11.48
CA THR A 196 10.13 6.86 12.63
C THR A 196 8.93 6.21 13.33
N PHE A 197 7.95 5.74 12.56
CA PHE A 197 6.79 5.03 13.11
C PHE A 197 7.21 3.76 13.87
N ALA A 198 8.03 2.91 13.27
CA ALA A 198 8.50 1.66 13.86
C ALA A 198 9.29 1.89 15.16
N ASN A 199 10.19 2.87 15.17
CA ASN A 199 10.91 3.24 16.39
C ASN A 199 9.97 3.78 17.47
N GLY A 200 8.95 4.57 17.10
CA GLY A 200 7.94 5.04 18.06
C GLY A 200 7.17 3.89 18.72
N ILE A 201 6.81 2.84 17.97
CA ILE A 201 6.18 1.63 18.52
C ILE A 201 7.13 0.91 19.48
N LEU A 202 8.40 0.74 19.10
CA LEU A 202 9.41 0.08 19.94
C LEU A 202 9.72 0.82 21.24
N GLU A 203 9.74 2.15 21.19
CA GLU A 203 10.03 3.02 22.32
C GLU A 203 8.78 3.35 23.15
N GLU A 204 7.60 2.89 22.72
CA GLU A 204 6.30 3.24 23.28
C GLU A 204 6.07 4.77 23.35
N ASP A 205 6.54 5.51 22.35
CA ASP A 205 6.45 6.98 22.28
C ASP A 205 5.41 7.45 21.25
N GLU A 206 4.23 7.83 21.75
CA GLU A 206 3.12 8.35 20.94
C GLU A 206 3.52 9.55 20.06
N ALA A 207 4.40 10.43 20.54
CA ALA A 207 4.82 11.60 19.77
C ALA A 207 5.67 11.20 18.56
N THR A 208 6.52 10.18 18.72
CA THR A 208 7.33 9.62 17.64
C THR A 208 6.46 8.83 16.65
N ILE A 209 5.47 8.07 17.13
CA ILE A 209 4.48 7.40 16.29
C ILE A 209 3.73 8.42 15.42
N GLU A 210 3.19 9.48 16.03
CA GLU A 210 2.51 10.59 15.33
C GLU A 210 3.40 11.25 14.28
N ALA A 211 4.67 11.47 14.61
CA ALA A 211 5.65 12.06 13.69
C ALA A 211 5.90 11.14 12.47
N GLY A 212 5.97 9.83 12.68
CA GLY A 212 6.10 8.85 11.60
C GLY A 212 4.92 8.88 10.64
N ILE A 213 3.70 8.79 11.17
CA ILE A 213 2.46 8.84 10.36
C ILE A 213 2.36 10.18 9.61
N THR A 214 2.65 11.29 10.29
CA THR A 214 2.66 12.63 9.69
C THR A 214 3.69 12.75 8.56
N THR A 215 4.84 12.10 8.70
CA THR A 215 5.86 12.08 7.64
C THR A 215 5.37 11.33 6.41
N THR A 216 4.73 10.17 6.59
CA THR A 216 4.08 9.42 5.50
C THR A 216 2.98 10.23 4.82
N LEU A 217 2.13 10.92 5.60
CA LEU A 217 1.09 11.81 5.06
C LEU A 217 1.67 12.96 4.23
N ASN A 218 2.75 13.58 4.72
CA ASN A 218 3.44 14.63 3.97
C ASN A 218 4.07 14.10 2.68
N ALA A 219 4.63 12.87 2.69
CA ALA A 219 5.14 12.24 1.48
C ALA A 219 4.01 12.09 0.45
N HIS A 220 2.90 11.49 0.85
CA HIS A 220 1.70 11.32 0.03
C HIS A 220 1.14 12.65 -0.53
N HIS A 221 1.03 13.67 0.32
CA HIS A 221 0.61 15.00 -0.10
C HIS A 221 1.58 15.64 -1.11
N ASN A 222 2.88 15.42 -0.99
CA ASN A 222 3.83 15.96 -1.97
C ASN A 222 3.77 15.21 -3.30
N ASP A 223 3.57 13.90 -3.26
CA ASP A 223 3.44 13.03 -4.43
C ASP A 223 2.27 13.49 -5.34
N THR A 224 1.11 13.70 -4.73
CA THR A 224 -0.10 14.19 -5.41
C THR A 224 0.03 15.56 -6.07
N HIS A 225 0.95 16.40 -5.57
CA HIS A 225 1.14 17.75 -6.06
C HIS A 225 2.25 17.83 -7.13
N GLN A 226 3.14 16.83 -7.20
CA GLN A 226 4.19 16.74 -8.23
C GLN A 226 3.66 16.17 -9.55
N HIS A 227 2.66 15.29 -9.49
CA HIS A 227 1.99 14.76 -10.67
C HIS A 227 0.83 15.67 -11.12
N GLU A 228 1.11 16.63 -12.01
CA GLU A 228 0.17 17.61 -12.60
C GLU A 228 -1.31 17.18 -12.62
N LYS A 229 -2.16 17.69 -11.70
CA LYS A 229 -3.65 17.74 -11.75
C LYS A 229 -4.42 16.45 -12.12
N ARG A 230 -3.77 15.31 -12.35
CA ARG A 230 -4.35 14.09 -12.94
C ARG A 230 -4.21 12.88 -12.04
N ASP A 231 -3.37 12.94 -11.00
CA ASP A 231 -3.21 11.82 -10.09
C ASP A 231 -4.21 11.91 -8.93
N ILE A 232 -5.41 11.43 -9.23
CA ILE A 232 -6.59 11.50 -8.36
C ILE A 232 -6.48 10.48 -7.22
N GLU A 233 -5.69 9.42 -7.41
CA GLU A 233 -5.48 8.35 -6.45
C GLU A 233 -4.94 8.86 -5.13
N GLY A 234 -3.93 9.72 -5.17
CA GLY A 234 -3.41 10.29 -3.95
C GLY A 234 -4.26 11.44 -3.37
N LEU A 235 -5.28 11.94 -4.08
CA LEU A 235 -6.18 12.96 -3.51
C LEU A 235 -7.24 12.36 -2.56
N MET A 236 -7.36 11.04 -2.49
CA MET A 236 -8.44 10.37 -1.74
C MET A 236 -8.01 9.89 -0.36
N MET A 237 -6.95 9.07 -0.27
CA MET A 237 -6.49 8.49 0.99
C MET A 237 -5.04 8.00 0.86
N SER A 238 -4.25 8.20 1.90
CA SER A 238 -2.97 7.53 2.06
C SER A 238 -3.17 6.16 2.70
N LEU A 239 -3.00 5.09 1.92
CA LEU A 239 -3.16 3.72 2.41
C LEU A 239 -2.16 3.41 3.53
N GLU A 240 -0.89 3.79 3.31
CA GLU A 240 0.20 3.55 4.25
C GLU A 240 0.01 4.31 5.56
N ALA A 241 -0.33 5.60 5.51
CA ALA A 241 -0.56 6.38 6.72
C ALA A 241 -1.79 5.89 7.50
N THR A 242 -2.87 5.55 6.80
CA THR A 242 -4.09 5.00 7.41
C THR A 242 -3.80 3.63 8.05
N GLY A 243 -2.99 2.80 7.38
CA GLY A 243 -2.54 1.52 7.91
C GLY A 243 -1.66 1.67 9.16
N HIS A 244 -0.71 2.61 9.17
CA HIS A 244 0.08 2.94 10.37
C HIS A 244 -0.80 3.42 11.53
N TYR A 245 -1.78 4.28 11.25
CA TYR A 245 -2.75 4.74 12.24
C TYR A 245 -3.50 3.56 12.88
N LYS A 246 -4.09 2.66 12.07
CA LYS A 246 -4.78 1.47 12.57
C LYS A 246 -3.86 0.54 13.35
N LEU A 247 -2.60 0.38 12.90
CA LEU A 247 -1.61 -0.40 13.61
C LEU A 247 -1.23 0.21 14.98
N ALA A 248 -1.06 1.52 15.08
CA ALA A 248 -0.81 2.19 16.36
C ALA A 248 -1.94 1.93 17.37
N HIS A 249 -3.20 2.05 16.95
CA HIS A 249 -4.34 1.75 17.81
C HIS A 249 -4.41 0.28 18.21
N ARG A 250 -4.03 -0.65 17.33
CA ARG A 250 -3.90 -2.08 17.67
C ARG A 250 -2.89 -2.30 18.80
N HIS A 251 -1.82 -1.52 18.85
CA HIS A 251 -0.85 -1.54 19.95
C HIS A 251 -1.29 -0.75 21.19
N GLY A 252 -2.47 -0.14 21.18
CA GLY A 252 -3.05 0.55 22.35
C GLY A 252 -2.69 2.03 22.49
N PHE A 253 -2.06 2.63 21.48
CA PHE A 253 -1.74 4.06 21.47
C PHE A 253 -2.97 4.91 21.07
N ASP A 254 -3.15 6.08 21.70
CA ASP A 254 -4.24 7.04 21.37
C ASP A 254 -3.71 8.16 20.47
N VAL A 255 -3.26 7.78 19.27
CA VAL A 255 -2.72 8.73 18.29
C VAL A 255 -3.84 9.59 17.71
N ARG A 256 -3.69 10.91 17.74
CA ARG A 256 -4.71 11.84 17.22
C ARG A 256 -4.20 12.64 16.05
N LEU A 257 -4.68 12.29 14.86
CA LEU A 257 -4.30 12.95 13.62
C LEU A 257 -5.53 13.55 12.96
N ASP A 258 -5.41 14.82 12.58
CA ASP A 258 -6.38 15.49 11.72
C ASP A 258 -5.76 15.55 10.31
N SER A 259 -6.30 14.76 9.40
CA SER A 259 -5.79 14.66 8.03
C SER A 259 -6.91 14.29 7.07
N PRO A 260 -7.08 15.03 5.95
CA PRO A 260 -8.08 14.72 4.93
C PRO A 260 -7.76 13.43 4.15
N TYR A 261 -6.57 12.86 4.34
CA TYR A 261 -6.15 11.61 3.72
C TYR A 261 -6.32 10.38 4.63
N ILE A 262 -6.89 10.56 5.83
CA ILE A 262 -7.35 9.50 6.74
C ILE A 262 -8.85 9.76 6.97
N PRO A 263 -9.76 8.97 6.39
CA PRO A 263 -11.19 9.26 6.51
C PRO A 263 -11.69 9.12 7.94
N ASP A 264 -12.63 9.99 8.34
CA ASP A 264 -13.32 9.96 9.64
C ASP A 264 -13.84 8.56 10.00
N SER A 265 -14.31 7.80 9.00
CA SER A 265 -14.85 6.46 9.17
C SER A 265 -13.82 5.41 9.62
N VAL A 266 -12.52 5.74 9.61
CA VAL A 266 -11.43 4.89 10.11
C VAL A 266 -11.23 5.11 11.63
N HIS A 267 -11.72 6.22 12.17
CA HIS A 267 -11.64 6.55 13.60
C HIS A 267 -12.78 5.92 14.44
N GLU A 268 -13.83 5.43 13.78
CA GLU A 268 -14.96 4.70 14.38
C GLU A 268 -14.62 3.22 14.64
#